data_AF-A0A6P8H8C1-F1
#
_entry.id   AF-A0A6P8H8C1-F1
#
_cell.length_a   1.000
_cell.length_b   1.000
_cell.length_c   1.000
_cell.angle_alpha   90.00
_cell.angle_beta   90.00
_cell.angle_gamma   90.00
#
_symmetry.space_group_name_H-M   'P 1'
#
loop_
_entity.id
_entity.type
_entity.pdbx_description
1 polymer ?
#
loop_
_entity_poly.entity_id
_entity_poly.type
_entity_poly.pdbx_seq_one_letter_code
_entity_poly.pdbx_strand_id
1 'polypeptide(L)'
;MFSELNILLEQLTGLCPDIRSAIEENRLVAMESGSRSPCLDLRRIDAKLANQSQDVDLVVLEGMGRCIHTNYNAQFTCDSLKLAVIKNRWLANRCGGDMYSVVCQYSKGTKTT
;
A
#
# COMPACT_ATOMS: atom_id res chain seq x y z
N MET A 1 5.58 12.68 2.25
CA MET A 1 5.22 13.25 0.92
C MET A 1 6.07 12.56 -0.15
N PHE A 2 5.68 12.55 -1.44
CA PHE A 2 6.45 11.83 -2.48
C PHE A 2 7.89 12.35 -2.62
N SER A 3 8.08 13.66 -2.57
CA SER A 3 9.41 14.31 -2.57
C SER A 3 10.29 13.86 -1.40
N GLU A 4 9.73 13.79 -0.19
CA GLU A 4 10.43 13.30 1.01
C GLU A 4 10.88 11.84 0.85
N LEU A 5 10.04 10.98 0.27
CA LEU A 5 10.40 9.59 0.01
C LEU A 5 11.59 9.48 -0.95
N ASN A 6 11.63 10.29 -2.01
CA ASN A 6 12.74 10.27 -2.96
C ASN A 6 14.06 10.69 -2.30
N ILE A 7 14.04 11.75 -1.48
CA ILE A 7 15.22 12.17 -0.71
C ILE A 7 15.71 11.05 0.21
N LEU A 8 14.79 10.37 0.91
CA LEU A 8 15.14 9.25 1.78
C LEU A 8 15.71 8.06 0.99
N LEU A 9 15.15 7.74 -0.17
CA LEU A 9 15.66 6.66 -1.02
C LEU A 9 17.07 6.96 -1.53
N GLU A 10 17.34 8.21 -1.96
CA GLU A 10 18.68 8.64 -2.34
C GLU A 10 19.68 8.46 -1.19
N GLN A 11 19.31 8.89 0.02
CA GLN A 11 20.15 8.68 1.21
C GLN A 11 20.36 7.19 1.53
N LEU A 12 19.31 6.38 1.42
CA LEU A 12 19.36 4.94 1.69
C LEU A 12 20.25 4.18 0.71
N THR A 13 20.43 4.66 -0.52
CA THR A 13 21.41 4.06 -1.44
C THR A 13 22.84 4.10 -0.87
N GLY A 14 23.18 5.12 -0.10
CA GLY A 14 24.46 5.26 0.60
C GLY A 14 24.65 4.30 1.78
N LEU A 15 23.54 3.77 2.32
CA LEU A 15 23.51 2.99 3.57
C LEU A 15 23.25 1.50 3.35
N CYS A 16 22.52 1.14 2.30
CA CYS A 16 22.09 -0.23 2.03
C CYS A 16 22.36 -0.61 0.57
N PRO A 17 23.35 -1.51 0.32
CA PRO A 17 23.66 -1.99 -1.02
C PRO A 17 22.44 -2.64 -1.72
N ASP A 18 21.59 -3.37 -0.98
CA ASP A 18 20.41 -4.03 -1.57
C ASP A 18 19.38 -3.02 -2.09
N ILE A 19 19.14 -1.93 -1.35
CA ILE A 19 18.26 -0.83 -1.79
C ILE A 19 18.87 -0.14 -3.01
N ARG A 20 20.19 0.12 -2.99
CA ARG A 20 20.89 0.70 -4.14
C ARG A 20 20.71 -0.15 -5.38
N SER A 21 21.06 -1.44 -5.32
CA SER A 21 20.93 -2.36 -6.45
C SER A 21 19.48 -2.50 -6.91
N ALA A 22 18.51 -2.56 -5.98
CA ALA A 22 17.11 -2.62 -6.35
C ALA A 22 16.62 -1.37 -7.11
N ILE A 23 17.13 -0.18 -6.79
CA ILE A 23 16.81 1.05 -7.53
C ILE A 23 17.52 1.05 -8.89
N GLU A 24 18.82 0.75 -8.94
CA GLU A 24 19.62 0.72 -10.18
C GLU A 24 19.07 -0.29 -11.19
N GLU A 25 18.57 -1.44 -10.72
CA GLU A 25 17.95 -2.50 -11.52
C GLU A 25 16.45 -2.27 -11.80
N ASN A 26 15.87 -1.13 -11.40
CA ASN A 26 14.44 -0.83 -11.49
C ASN A 26 13.50 -1.86 -10.82
N ARG A 27 13.99 -2.61 -9.82
CA ARG A 27 13.15 -3.50 -8.98
C ARG A 27 12.44 -2.75 -7.86
N LEU A 28 12.92 -1.57 -7.48
CA LEU A 28 12.27 -0.66 -6.52
C LEU A 28 12.08 0.72 -7.16
N VAL A 29 10.83 1.10 -7.38
CA VAL A 29 10.47 2.37 -8.00
C VAL A 29 9.49 3.12 -7.11
N ALA A 30 9.85 4.33 -6.69
CA ALA A 30 8.95 5.21 -5.97
C ALA A 30 7.99 5.90 -6.94
N MET A 31 6.68 5.83 -6.64
CA MET A 31 5.65 6.47 -7.45
C MET A 31 4.66 7.21 -6.56
N GLU A 32 4.14 8.33 -7.06
CA GLU A 32 3.12 9.10 -6.35
C GLU A 32 1.73 8.50 -6.59
N SER A 33 0.91 8.42 -5.53
CA SER A 33 -0.47 7.95 -5.64
C SER A 33 -1.46 9.00 -6.18
N GLY A 34 -1.06 10.27 -6.22
CA GLY A 34 -1.93 11.42 -6.51
C GLY A 34 -2.82 11.85 -5.34
N SER A 35 -2.85 11.10 -4.22
CA SER A 35 -3.63 11.45 -3.02
C SER A 35 -2.79 12.23 -2.00
N ARG A 36 -3.36 13.34 -1.50
CA ARG A 36 -2.85 14.08 -0.33
C ARG A 36 -3.60 13.73 0.96
N SER A 37 -4.55 12.80 0.89
CA SER A 37 -5.37 12.37 2.02
C SER A 37 -4.70 11.21 2.77
N PRO A 38 -4.92 11.08 4.10
CA PRO A 38 -4.58 9.85 4.83
C PRO A 38 -5.34 8.62 4.30
N CYS A 39 -6.44 8.85 3.58
CA CYS A 39 -7.23 7.85 2.89
C CYS A 39 -6.82 7.74 1.40
N LEU A 40 -7.07 6.57 0.79
CA LEU A 40 -6.72 6.32 -0.61
C LEU A 40 -7.96 5.82 -1.38
N ASP A 41 -8.50 6.65 -2.27
CA ASP A 41 -9.53 6.23 -3.22
C ASP A 41 -8.85 5.64 -4.46
N LEU A 42 -8.82 4.31 -4.56
CA LEU A 42 -8.17 3.59 -5.66
C LEU A 42 -8.81 3.84 -7.03
N ARG A 43 -10.01 4.42 -7.08
CA ARG A 43 -10.64 4.84 -8.34
C ARG A 43 -10.03 6.14 -8.90
N ARG A 44 -9.22 6.85 -8.10
CA ARG A 44 -8.67 8.17 -8.42
C ARG A 44 -7.19 8.26 -8.04
N ILE A 45 -6.39 7.39 -8.63
CA ILE A 45 -4.92 7.40 -8.48
C ILE A 45 -4.24 8.07 -9.67
N ASP A 46 -2.97 8.44 -9.49
CA ASP A 46 -2.13 8.96 -10.58
C ASP A 46 -2.07 7.96 -11.76
N ALA A 47 -2.16 8.49 -12.98
CA ALA A 47 -2.22 7.68 -14.18
C ALA A 47 -0.93 6.87 -14.42
N LYS A 48 0.24 7.39 -14.03
CA LYS A 48 1.51 6.66 -14.17
C LYS A 48 1.53 5.46 -13.24
N LEU A 49 1.10 5.64 -11.98
CA LEU A 49 0.99 4.54 -11.03
C LEU A 49 0.00 3.48 -11.52
N ALA A 50 -1.17 3.89 -12.02
CA ALA A 50 -2.17 2.98 -12.57
C ALA A 50 -1.61 2.14 -13.73
N ASN A 51 -0.90 2.77 -14.67
CA ASN A 51 -0.30 2.10 -15.81
C ASN A 51 0.81 1.13 -15.38
N GLN A 52 1.68 1.52 -14.45
CA GLN A 52 2.74 0.63 -13.94
C GLN A 52 2.18 -0.57 -13.16
N SER A 53 0.96 -0.47 -12.64
CA SER A 53 0.34 -1.50 -11.80
C SER A 53 -0.50 -2.52 -12.59
N GLN A 54 -0.57 -2.47 -13.92
CA GLN A 54 -1.47 -3.34 -14.70
C GLN A 54 -1.11 -4.83 -14.62
N ASP A 55 0.19 -5.13 -14.52
CA ASP A 55 0.74 -6.48 -14.59
C ASP A 55 1.22 -7.01 -13.23
N VAL A 56 0.93 -6.31 -12.13
CA VAL A 56 1.30 -6.78 -10.80
C VAL A 56 0.50 -8.02 -10.42
N ASP A 57 1.15 -8.93 -9.71
CA ASP A 57 0.58 -10.16 -9.17
C ASP A 57 0.14 -10.01 -7.70
N LEU A 58 0.65 -8.99 -7.00
CA LEU A 58 0.32 -8.67 -5.61
C LEU A 58 0.17 -7.17 -5.36
N VAL A 59 -0.90 -6.78 -4.67
CA VAL A 59 -1.09 -5.44 -4.11
C VAL A 59 -1.03 -5.49 -2.59
N VAL A 60 -0.12 -4.71 -2.00
CA VAL A 60 -0.06 -4.52 -0.55
C VAL A 60 -0.59 -3.15 -0.19
N LEU A 61 -1.63 -3.11 0.64
CA LEU A 61 -2.13 -1.89 1.25
C LEU A 61 -1.68 -1.86 2.72
N GLU A 62 -1.16 -0.70 3.15
CA GLU A 62 -0.73 -0.46 4.52
C GLU A 62 -1.49 0.73 5.14
N GLY A 63 -1.84 0.58 6.42
CA GLY A 63 -2.35 1.64 7.27
C GLY A 63 -3.88 1.69 7.39
N MET A 64 -4.38 2.15 8.55
CA MET A 64 -5.81 2.19 8.88
C MET A 64 -6.64 2.99 7.86
N GLY A 65 -6.13 4.14 7.41
CA GLY A 65 -6.81 5.00 6.44
C GLY A 65 -6.95 4.39 5.05
N ARG A 66 -5.89 3.74 4.56
CA ARG A 66 -5.85 3.16 3.21
C ARG A 66 -6.44 1.76 3.15
N CYS A 67 -6.26 0.97 4.20
CA CYS A 67 -6.81 -0.38 4.28
C CYS A 67 -8.24 -0.36 4.81
N ILE A 68 -8.45 0.12 6.03
CA ILE A 68 -9.71 -0.12 6.74
C ILE A 68 -10.79 0.89 6.32
N HIS A 69 -10.43 2.17 6.24
CA HIS A 69 -11.42 3.22 5.96
C HIS A 69 -11.89 3.24 4.51
N THR A 70 -11.01 2.93 3.55
CA THR A 70 -11.34 3.07 2.12
C THR A 70 -11.39 1.77 1.35
N ASN A 71 -10.55 0.79 1.66
CA ASN A 71 -10.33 -0.35 0.76
C ASN A 71 -10.46 -1.72 1.45
N TYR A 72 -11.15 -1.81 2.59
CA TYR A 72 -11.17 -3.05 3.39
C TYR A 72 -11.78 -4.22 2.60
N ASN A 73 -12.89 -3.93 1.92
CA ASN A 73 -13.60 -4.86 1.05
C ASN A 73 -13.21 -4.71 -0.43
N ALA A 74 -12.14 -3.97 -0.75
CA ALA A 74 -11.70 -3.84 -2.14
C ALA A 74 -11.20 -5.19 -2.67
N GLN A 75 -11.76 -5.60 -3.80
CA GLN A 75 -11.37 -6.79 -4.55
C GLN A 75 -10.42 -6.40 -5.67
N PHE A 76 -9.40 -7.22 -5.88
CA PHE A 76 -8.38 -7.02 -6.90
C PHE A 76 -8.38 -8.20 -7.87
N THR A 77 -7.94 -7.93 -9.10
CA THR A 77 -7.73 -8.97 -10.11
C THR A 77 -6.53 -9.86 -9.77
N CYS A 78 -5.53 -9.30 -9.10
CA CYS A 78 -4.37 -9.98 -8.54
C CYS A 78 -4.56 -10.25 -7.04
N ASP A 79 -3.60 -10.93 -6.42
CA ASP A 79 -3.62 -11.14 -4.97
C ASP A 79 -3.51 -9.80 -4.23
N SER A 80 -4.06 -9.74 -3.01
CA SER A 80 -3.93 -8.56 -2.18
C SER A 80 -3.69 -8.89 -0.72
N LEU A 81 -2.87 -8.07 -0.07
CA LEU A 81 -2.59 -8.11 1.37
C LEU A 81 -2.91 -6.75 1.98
N LYS A 82 -3.76 -6.74 3.00
CA LYS A 82 -4.17 -5.53 3.72
C LYS A 82 -3.63 -5.60 5.15
N LEU A 83 -2.77 -4.65 5.50
CA LEU A 83 -2.05 -4.59 6.78
C LEU A 83 -2.37 -3.29 7.50
N ALA A 84 -2.93 -3.36 8.71
CA ALA A 84 -3.23 -2.16 9.48
C ALA A 84 -3.30 -2.40 10.98
N VAL A 85 -3.08 -1.35 11.76
CA VAL A 85 -3.38 -1.30 13.20
C VAL A 85 -4.60 -0.41 13.43
N ILE A 86 -5.60 -0.90 14.15
CA ILE A 86 -6.81 -0.14 14.44
C ILE A 86 -6.55 0.84 15.60
N LYS A 87 -6.34 2.12 15.28
CA LYS A 87 -6.06 3.18 16.25
C LYS A 87 -7.32 3.92 16.72
N ASN A 88 -8.50 3.39 16.44
CA ASN A 88 -9.79 3.98 16.84
C ASN A 88 -10.61 2.94 17.62
N ARG A 89 -10.94 3.24 18.88
CA ARG A 89 -11.66 2.30 19.76
C ARG A 89 -13.04 1.92 19.24
N TRP A 90 -13.79 2.87 18.70
CA TRP A 90 -15.11 2.58 18.13
C TRP A 90 -15.03 1.60 16.96
N LEU A 91 -14.06 1.81 16.06
CA LEU A 91 -13.83 0.94 14.91
C LEU A 91 -13.34 -0.44 15.35
N ALA A 92 -12.45 -0.51 16.34
CA ALA A 92 -11.99 -1.77 16.89
C ALA A 92 -13.14 -2.62 17.43
N ASN A 93 -14.01 -2.01 18.25
CA ASN A 93 -15.19 -2.68 18.79
C ASN A 93 -16.11 -3.17 17.66
N ARG A 94 -16.30 -2.38 16.60
CA ARG A 94 -17.08 -2.77 15.43
C ARG A 94 -16.47 -3.96 14.67
N CYS A 95 -15.14 -4.06 14.66
CA CYS A 95 -14.41 -5.18 14.08
C CYS A 95 -14.31 -6.40 15.02
N GLY A 96 -14.92 -6.35 16.21
CA GLY A 96 -14.87 -7.44 17.20
C GLY A 96 -13.52 -7.57 17.91
N GLY A 97 -12.72 -6.51 17.93
CA GLY A 97 -11.42 -6.47 18.60
C GLY A 97 -11.27 -5.27 19.53
N ASP A 98 -10.03 -5.04 19.96
CA ASP A 98 -9.65 -3.95 20.85
C ASP A 98 -8.86 -2.85 20.12
N MET A 99 -8.75 -1.70 20.75
CA MET A 99 -7.87 -0.65 20.25
C MET A 99 -6.44 -1.21 20.13
N TYR A 100 -5.79 -0.94 19.01
CA TYR A 100 -4.50 -1.50 18.58
C TYR A 100 -4.52 -2.95 18.08
N SER A 101 -5.69 -3.57 17.94
CA SER A 101 -5.79 -4.83 17.18
C SER A 101 -5.25 -4.66 15.75
N VAL A 102 -4.64 -5.74 15.26
CA VAL A 102 -4.00 -5.78 13.94
C VAL A 102 -4.95 -6.44 12.93
N VAL A 103 -5.01 -5.87 11.74
CA VAL A 103 -5.58 -6.48 10.54
C VAL A 103 -4.43 -7.00 9.70
N CYS A 104 -4.46 -8.30 9.43
CA CYS A 104 -3.63 -8.96 8.43
C CYS A 104 -4.56 -9.83 7.57
N GLN A 105 -4.96 -9.29 6.42
CA GLN A 105 -5.95 -9.93 5.55
C GLN A 105 -5.37 -10.16 4.16
N TYR A 106 -5.19 -11.43 3.82
CA TYR A 106 -4.91 -11.86 2.46
C TYR A 106 -6.21 -12.13 1.71
N SER A 107 -6.25 -11.81 0.42
CA SER A 107 -7.34 -12.16 -0.48
C SER A 107 -6.77 -12.57 -1.83
N LYS A 108 -7.17 -13.76 -2.30
CA LYS A 108 -6.80 -14.26 -3.62
C LYS A 108 -7.45 -13.41 -4.72
N GLY A 109 -6.70 -13.12 -5.77
CA GLY A 109 -7.18 -12.36 -6.93
C GLY A 109 -8.29 -13.07 -7.71
N THR A 110 -9.12 -12.30 -8.42
CA THR A 110 -10.24 -12.84 -9.20
C THR A 110 -9.86 -13.35 -10.59
N LYS A 111 -8.66 -13.02 -11.11
CA LYS A 111 -8.19 -13.61 -12.37
C LYS A 111 -8.00 -15.11 -12.15
N THR A 112 -8.80 -15.90 -12.84
CA THR A 112 -8.60 -17.36 -12.93
C THR A 112 -7.52 -17.57 -13.98
N THR A 113 -6.40 -18.18 -13.58
CA THR A 113 -5.32 -18.58 -14.49
C THR A 113 -5.82 -19.60 -15.50
#